data_AF-A0AAW2GDV9-F1
#
_entry.id   AF-A0AAW2GDV9-F1
#
_cell.length_a   1.000
_cell.length_b   1.000
_cell.length_c   1.000
_cell.angle_alpha   90.00
_cell.angle_beta   90.00
_cell.angle_gamma   90.00
#
_symmetry.space_group_name_H-M   'P 1'
#
loop_
_entity.id
_entity.type
_entity.pdbx_description
1 polymer ?
#
loop_
_entity_poly.entity_id
_entity_poly.type
_entity_poly.pdbx_seq_one_letter_code
_entity_poly.pdbx_strand_id
1 'polypeptide(L)'
;MEKTVGPKAKERKPLQVLQPAGTDKNTLVGADRIFKSNKSKEIKSKQNSMGTVKKDVAKHKKVVKKNKAAQTEQKKNIKIKADDLMSDNPSENYWQILAEKRQMALVDTLEDNKKLVEHITKLKETNQIYKEMLDEMKTLTEVLLGKTDVN
;
A
#
# COMPACT_ATOMS: atom_id res chain seq x y z
N MET A 1 -22.16 53.13 -53.11
CA MET A 1 -21.37 53.42 -51.90
C MET A 1 -21.45 52.20 -51.00
N GLU A 2 -20.50 51.30 -51.15
CA GLU A 2 -20.48 49.97 -50.54
C GLU A 2 -19.79 50.06 -49.18
N LYS A 3 -20.50 49.70 -48.10
CA LYS A 3 -19.96 49.69 -46.74
C LYS A 3 -19.13 48.42 -46.55
N THR A 4 -17.81 48.55 -46.50
CA THR A 4 -16.92 47.45 -46.12
C THR A 4 -17.01 47.19 -44.62
N VAL A 5 -17.58 46.04 -44.26
CA VAL A 5 -17.58 45.48 -42.90
C VAL A 5 -16.16 45.04 -42.55
N GLY A 6 -15.56 45.65 -41.53
CA GLY A 6 -14.25 45.25 -40.99
C GLY A 6 -14.29 43.86 -40.33
N PRO A 7 -13.17 43.14 -40.26
CA PRO A 7 -13.12 41.77 -39.75
C PRO A 7 -13.37 41.76 -38.24
N LYS A 8 -14.29 40.91 -37.78
CA LYS A 8 -14.54 40.69 -36.35
C LYS A 8 -13.27 40.14 -35.69
N ALA A 9 -12.69 40.89 -34.76
CA ALA A 9 -11.57 40.44 -33.96
C ALA A 9 -11.97 39.18 -33.18
N LYS A 10 -11.21 38.09 -33.34
CA LYS A 10 -11.40 36.87 -32.55
C LYS A 10 -10.94 37.15 -31.12
N GLU A 11 -11.90 37.28 -30.21
CA GLU A 11 -11.60 37.38 -28.78
C GLU A 11 -10.86 36.12 -28.31
N ARG A 12 -9.71 36.30 -27.67
CA ARG A 12 -8.91 35.20 -27.11
C ARG A 12 -9.64 34.70 -25.86
N LYS A 13 -9.87 33.39 -25.77
CA LYS A 13 -10.46 32.80 -24.56
C LYS A 13 -9.49 32.96 -23.38
N PRO A 14 -9.94 33.46 -22.22
CA PRO A 14 -9.11 33.50 -21.04
C PRO A 14 -8.79 32.08 -20.56
N LEU A 15 -7.67 31.94 -19.84
CA LEU A 15 -7.26 30.67 -19.25
C LEU A 15 -8.36 30.16 -18.31
N GLN A 16 -8.68 28.88 -18.42
CA GLN A 16 -9.64 28.25 -17.53
C GLN A 16 -9.04 28.12 -16.13
N VAL A 17 -9.70 28.71 -15.14
CA VAL A 17 -9.31 28.60 -13.73
C VAL A 17 -9.58 27.17 -13.25
N LEU A 18 -8.51 26.40 -13.10
CA LEU A 18 -8.57 24.99 -12.69
C LEU A 18 -8.99 24.83 -11.24
N GLN A 19 -8.59 25.76 -10.36
CA GLN A 19 -8.96 25.78 -8.95
C GLN A 19 -9.16 27.23 -8.49
N PRO A 20 -10.24 27.54 -7.74
CA PRO A 20 -10.38 28.85 -7.12
C PRO A 20 -9.26 29.06 -6.09
N ALA A 21 -8.82 30.31 -5.94
CA ALA A 21 -7.80 30.65 -4.95
C ALA A 21 -8.30 30.28 -3.54
N GLY A 22 -7.48 29.56 -2.78
CA GLY A 22 -7.79 29.19 -1.40
C GLY A 22 -7.78 30.43 -0.52
N THR A 23 -8.96 30.93 -0.17
CA THR A 23 -9.11 32.06 0.74
C THR A 23 -8.89 31.67 2.20
N ASP A 24 -9.00 30.38 2.52
CA ASP A 24 -8.91 29.83 3.87
C ASP A 24 -7.84 28.72 3.96
N LYS A 25 -7.05 28.72 5.04
CA LYS A 25 -5.94 27.79 5.27
C LYS A 25 -6.40 26.41 5.74
N ASN A 26 -7.66 26.29 6.15
CA ASN A 26 -8.21 25.05 6.71
C ASN A 26 -9.06 24.24 5.72
N THR A 27 -9.27 24.77 4.51
CA THR A 27 -10.15 24.16 3.50
C THR A 27 -9.35 23.75 2.26
N LEU A 28 -9.26 22.45 1.98
CA LEU A 28 -8.55 21.91 0.83
C LEU A 28 -9.37 22.09 -0.46
N VAL A 29 -8.94 22.98 -1.36
CA VAL A 29 -9.58 23.16 -2.67
C VAL A 29 -9.23 21.99 -3.61
N GLY A 30 -10.25 21.34 -4.19
CA GLY A 30 -10.07 20.30 -5.22
C GLY A 30 -10.53 18.89 -4.86
N ALA A 31 -11.02 18.64 -3.64
CA ALA A 31 -11.52 17.33 -3.22
C ALA A 31 -12.73 16.84 -4.04
N ASP A 32 -13.60 17.75 -4.50
CA ASP A 32 -14.87 17.39 -5.17
C ASP A 32 -14.74 17.21 -6.69
N ARG A 33 -13.56 17.39 -7.28
CA ARG A 33 -13.37 17.22 -8.72
C ARG A 33 -13.03 15.78 -9.06
N ILE A 34 -14.05 14.92 -9.04
CA ILE A 34 -13.98 13.64 -9.75
C ILE A 34 -13.94 13.97 -11.23
N PHE A 35 -12.77 13.84 -11.86
CA PHE A 35 -12.68 13.84 -13.31
C PHE A 35 -13.56 12.69 -13.81
N LYS A 36 -14.70 13.01 -14.44
CA LYS A 36 -15.46 12.05 -15.23
C LYS A 36 -14.56 11.66 -16.41
N SER A 37 -13.72 10.66 -16.20
CA SER A 37 -13.00 10.00 -17.27
C SER A 37 -14.05 9.39 -18.21
N ASN A 38 -13.88 9.66 -19.50
CA ASN A 38 -14.76 9.16 -20.53
C ASN A 38 -14.80 7.63 -20.46
N LYS A 39 -16.01 7.11 -20.17
CA LYS A 39 -16.55 5.78 -20.45
C LYS A 39 -15.52 4.68 -20.80
N SER A 40 -15.31 3.74 -19.88
CA SER A 40 -15.05 2.34 -20.24
C SER A 40 -15.85 1.41 -19.34
N LYS A 41 -16.28 0.31 -19.94
CA LYS A 41 -17.49 -0.46 -19.62
C LYS A 41 -17.37 -1.29 -18.34
N GLU A 42 -18.52 -1.50 -17.71
CA GLU A 42 -18.78 -2.49 -16.67
C GLU A 42 -18.16 -3.85 -17.01
N ILE A 43 -17.43 -4.45 -16.06
CA ILE A 43 -17.46 -5.91 -15.88
C ILE A 43 -17.50 -6.19 -14.38
N LYS A 44 -18.65 -6.72 -13.94
CA LYS A 44 -18.90 -7.25 -12.60
C LYS A 44 -18.11 -8.56 -12.43
N SER A 45 -17.29 -8.65 -11.39
CA SER A 45 -16.65 -9.91 -10.98
C SER A 45 -17.46 -10.56 -9.87
N LYS A 46 -18.28 -11.56 -10.23
CA LYS A 46 -18.93 -12.49 -9.28
C LYS A 46 -17.90 -13.51 -8.77
N GLN A 47 -17.93 -13.75 -7.45
CA GLN A 47 -17.44 -14.97 -6.81
C GLN A 47 -18.15 -16.21 -7.40
N ASN A 48 -17.45 -17.31 -7.68
CA ASN A 48 -17.37 -18.51 -6.80
C ASN A 48 -16.86 -19.78 -7.53
N SER A 49 -16.36 -20.71 -6.69
CA SER A 49 -16.32 -22.18 -6.81
C SER A 49 -15.36 -22.92 -7.76
N MET A 50 -14.37 -23.57 -7.13
CA MET A 50 -14.07 -25.03 -7.14
C MET A 50 -14.40 -25.84 -8.40
N GLY A 51 -13.40 -26.49 -8.99
CA GLY A 51 -13.60 -27.53 -10.02
C GLY A 51 -12.35 -28.10 -10.69
N THR A 52 -11.80 -29.17 -10.10
CA THR A 52 -11.16 -30.34 -10.76
C THR A 52 -9.96 -30.18 -11.72
N VAL A 53 -8.80 -30.56 -11.16
CA VAL A 53 -7.68 -31.33 -11.73
C VAL A 53 -7.77 -31.71 -13.22
N LYS A 54 -6.82 -31.19 -14.02
CA LYS A 54 -6.14 -31.96 -15.07
C LYS A 54 -4.64 -31.73 -14.99
N LYS A 55 -3.93 -32.86 -14.96
CA LYS A 55 -2.51 -33.04 -14.72
C LYS A 55 -1.81 -33.06 -16.06
N ASP A 56 -1.19 -31.94 -16.45
CA ASP A 56 -0.24 -31.91 -17.56
C ASP A 56 1.12 -31.47 -17.03
N VAL A 57 2.02 -32.45 -16.95
CA VAL A 57 3.41 -32.28 -16.50
C VAL A 57 4.17 -31.58 -17.62
N ALA A 58 4.05 -30.26 -17.68
CA ALA A 58 4.94 -29.42 -18.45
C ALA A 58 6.29 -29.34 -17.72
N LYS A 59 7.34 -29.85 -18.36
CA LYS A 59 8.73 -29.82 -17.89
C LYS A 59 9.18 -28.36 -17.73
N HIS A 60 9.02 -27.79 -16.54
CA HIS A 60 9.57 -26.48 -16.23
C HIS A 60 11.10 -26.57 -16.19
N LYS A 61 11.76 -26.06 -17.24
CA LYS A 61 13.18 -25.76 -17.26
C LYS A 61 13.47 -24.80 -16.10
N LYS A 62 14.14 -25.30 -15.04
CA LYS A 62 14.66 -24.46 -13.94
C LYS A 62 15.62 -23.44 -14.53
N VAL A 63 15.13 -22.24 -14.83
CA VAL A 63 16.00 -21.07 -15.00
C VAL A 63 16.46 -20.69 -13.61
N VAL A 64 17.62 -21.20 -13.21
CA VAL A 64 18.34 -20.71 -12.05
C VAL A 64 18.77 -19.28 -12.39
N LYS A 65 17.95 -18.30 -11.98
CA LYS A 65 18.40 -16.91 -11.94
C LYS A 65 19.48 -16.87 -10.88
N LYS A 66 20.74 -16.75 -11.30
CA LYS A 66 21.84 -16.43 -10.40
C LYS A 66 21.53 -15.06 -9.83
N ASN A 67 21.07 -15.02 -8.58
CA ASN A 67 20.97 -13.79 -7.82
C ASN A 67 22.40 -13.31 -7.59
N LYS A 68 22.89 -12.43 -8.48
CA LYS A 68 24.14 -11.71 -8.28
C LYS A 68 23.83 -10.66 -7.23
N ALA A 69 24.03 -11.03 -5.96
CA ALA A 69 24.08 -10.08 -4.87
C ALA A 69 25.27 -9.16 -5.14
N ALA A 70 25.01 -8.00 -5.75
CA ALA A 70 25.99 -6.94 -5.83
C ALA A 70 26.07 -6.33 -4.43
N GLN A 71 27.08 -6.75 -3.67
CA GLN A 71 27.51 -5.99 -2.50
C GLN A 71 27.98 -4.63 -3.00
N THR A 72 27.15 -3.60 -2.85
CA THR A 72 27.55 -2.23 -3.14
C THR A 72 28.57 -1.83 -2.08
N GLU A 73 29.81 -1.55 -2.50
CA GLU A 73 30.82 -0.98 -1.62
C GLU A 73 30.28 0.30 -0.98
N GLN A 74 30.51 0.50 0.33
CA GLN A 74 30.12 1.71 1.04
C GLN A 74 30.85 2.91 0.43
N LYS A 75 30.16 3.65 -0.45
CA LYS A 75 30.72 4.81 -1.13
C LYS A 75 30.35 6.09 -0.38
N LYS A 76 31.39 6.68 0.21
CA LYS A 76 31.64 8.11 0.47
C LYS A 76 30.43 9.04 0.29
N ASN A 77 29.84 9.52 1.38
CA ASN A 77 29.07 10.77 1.51
C ASN A 77 28.47 11.35 0.22
N ILE A 78 27.66 10.56 -0.50
CA ILE A 78 27.02 11.01 -1.74
C ILE A 78 25.81 11.84 -1.31
N LYS A 79 25.76 13.11 -1.73
CA LYS A 79 24.65 14.02 -1.45
C LYS A 79 23.84 14.25 -2.72
N ILE A 80 22.52 14.32 -2.56
CA ILE A 80 21.60 14.71 -3.63
C ILE A 80 21.87 16.18 -3.97
N LYS A 81 22.09 16.49 -5.26
CA LYS A 81 22.29 17.87 -5.72
C LYS A 81 20.95 18.50 -6.10
N ALA A 82 20.89 19.84 -6.19
CA ALA A 82 19.67 20.56 -6.60
C ALA A 82 19.21 20.15 -8.01
N ASP A 83 20.14 19.91 -8.92
CA ASP A 83 19.84 19.46 -10.29
C ASP A 83 19.17 18.07 -10.32
N ASP A 84 19.45 17.21 -9.35
CA ASP A 84 18.79 15.89 -9.23
C ASP A 84 17.30 16.00 -8.87
N LEU A 85 16.88 17.13 -8.30
CA LEU A 85 15.50 17.38 -7.90
C LEU A 85 14.72 18.18 -8.96
N MET A 86 15.41 18.85 -9.88
CA MET A 86 14.80 19.75 -10.87
C MET A 86 14.96 19.32 -12.32
N SER A 87 15.77 18.29 -12.61
CA SER A 87 15.92 17.75 -13.96
C SER A 87 14.92 16.63 -14.26
N ASP A 88 14.52 16.50 -15.52
CA ASP A 88 13.65 15.40 -15.99
C ASP A 88 14.30 14.02 -15.85
N ASN A 89 15.63 13.96 -15.77
CA ASN A 89 16.38 12.71 -15.61
C ASN A 89 17.45 12.85 -14.52
N PRO A 90 17.12 12.49 -13.25
CA PRO A 90 18.03 12.59 -12.11
C PRO A 90 19.32 11.78 -12.29
N SER A 91 20.40 12.20 -11.61
CA SER A 91 21.68 11.46 -11.61
C SER A 91 21.53 10.05 -11.03
N GLU A 92 22.42 9.14 -11.45
CA GLU A 92 22.59 7.81 -10.84
C GLU A 92 22.76 7.88 -9.31
N ASN A 93 23.43 8.91 -8.80
CA ASN A 93 23.61 9.15 -7.37
C ASN A 93 22.27 9.31 -6.62
N TYR A 94 21.28 9.95 -7.23
CA TYR A 94 19.95 10.10 -6.65
C TYR A 94 19.28 8.74 -6.48
N TRP A 95 19.31 7.92 -7.53
CA TRP A 95 18.71 6.59 -7.51
C TRP A 95 19.40 5.66 -6.51
N GLN A 96 20.72 5.75 -6.39
CA GLN A 96 21.48 4.99 -5.40
C GLN A 96 21.05 5.36 -3.97
N ILE A 97 21.02 6.65 -3.62
CA ILE A 97 20.60 7.11 -2.28
C ILE A 97 19.14 6.72 -2.00
N LEU A 98 18.27 6.85 -3.00
CA LEU A 98 16.86 6.50 -2.86
C LEU A 98 16.67 4.99 -2.65
N ALA A 99 17.43 4.16 -3.37
CA ALA A 99 17.41 2.71 -3.18
C ALA A 99 17.90 2.33 -1.79
N GLU A 100 18.98 2.94 -1.30
CA GLU A 100 19.50 2.70 0.05
C GLU A 100 18.50 3.13 1.14
N LYS A 101 17.89 4.32 1.02
CA LYS A 101 16.84 4.76 1.95
C LYS A 101 15.64 3.81 1.97
N ARG A 102 15.22 3.34 0.79
CA ARG A 102 14.13 2.36 0.67
C ARG A 102 14.51 1.01 1.28
N GLN A 103 15.76 0.60 1.12
CA GLN A 103 16.27 -0.62 1.75
C GLN A 103 16.26 -0.50 3.27
N MET A 104 16.74 0.61 3.84
CA MET A 104 16.70 0.84 5.29
C MET A 104 15.27 0.82 5.81
N ALA A 105 14.36 1.60 5.20
CA ALA A 105 12.96 1.62 5.60
C ALA A 105 12.31 0.22 5.51
N LEU A 106 12.65 -0.58 4.48
CA LEU A 106 12.18 -1.95 4.37
C LEU A 106 12.71 -2.82 5.52
N VAL A 107 14.01 -2.74 5.84
CA VAL A 107 14.60 -3.50 6.95
C VAL A 107 13.92 -3.15 8.27
N ASP A 108 13.71 -1.86 8.54
CA ASP A 108 13.03 -1.40 9.75
C ASP A 108 11.60 -1.97 9.84
N THR A 109 10.83 -1.87 8.74
CA THR A 109 9.46 -2.41 8.71
C THR A 109 9.40 -3.92 8.87
N LEU A 110 10.39 -4.65 8.33
CA LEU A 110 10.46 -6.11 8.49
C LEU A 110 10.82 -6.49 9.92
N GLU A 111 11.68 -5.73 10.56
CA GLU A 111 12.05 -5.95 11.96
C GLU A 111 10.86 -5.68 12.90
N ASP A 112 10.12 -4.59 12.67
CA ASP A 112 8.91 -4.31 13.42
C ASP A 112 7.82 -5.36 13.18
N ASN A 113 7.67 -5.86 11.96
CA ASN A 113 6.77 -6.97 11.66
C ASN A 113 7.13 -8.24 12.44
N LYS A 114 8.42 -8.59 12.56
CA LYS A 114 8.84 -9.74 13.37
C LYS A 114 8.46 -9.55 14.84
N LYS A 115 8.75 -8.37 15.41
CA LYS A 115 8.39 -8.05 16.79
C LYS A 115 6.87 -8.16 16.99
N LEU A 116 6.07 -7.60 16.10
CA LEU A 116 4.61 -7.71 16.19
C LEU A 116 4.14 -9.16 16.16
N VAL A 117 4.73 -10.01 15.30
CA VAL A 117 4.42 -11.44 15.26
C VAL A 117 4.76 -12.12 16.59
N GLU A 118 5.94 -11.87 17.17
CA GLU A 118 6.33 -12.42 18.47
C GLU A 118 5.41 -11.97 19.61
N HIS A 119 4.94 -10.71 19.57
CA HIS A 119 3.98 -10.21 20.55
C HIS A 119 2.62 -10.90 20.40
N ILE A 120 2.16 -11.11 19.16
CA ILE A 120 0.91 -11.82 18.87
C ILE A 120 0.99 -13.28 19.33
N THR A 121 2.11 -13.97 19.11
CA THR A 121 2.27 -15.36 19.54
C THR A 121 2.22 -15.46 21.07
N LYS A 122 3.00 -14.64 21.78
CA LYS A 122 2.96 -14.58 23.26
C LYS A 122 1.56 -14.28 23.78
N LEU A 123 0.85 -13.34 23.17
CA LEU A 123 -0.50 -12.98 23.60
C LEU A 123 -1.54 -14.08 23.31
N LYS A 124 -1.35 -14.85 22.23
CA LYS A 124 -2.18 -16.03 21.94
C LYS A 124 -1.92 -17.16 22.93
N GLU A 125 -0.66 -17.41 23.28
CA GLU A 125 -0.27 -18.40 24.27
C GLU A 125 -0.87 -18.08 25.64
N THR A 126 -0.75 -16.84 26.12
CA THR A 126 -1.35 -16.44 27.41
C THR A 126 -2.86 -16.50 27.38
N ASN A 127 -3.50 -16.09 26.28
CA ASN A 127 -4.95 -16.21 26.13
C ASN A 127 -5.42 -17.67 26.16
N GLN A 128 -4.64 -18.57 25.56
CA GLN A 128 -4.91 -20.01 25.59
C GLN A 128 -4.85 -20.56 27.02
N ILE A 129 -3.81 -20.22 27.78
CA ILE A 129 -3.67 -20.62 29.19
C ILE A 129 -4.85 -20.10 30.02
N TYR A 130 -5.27 -18.85 29.82
CA TYR A 130 -6.42 -18.31 30.56
C TYR A 130 -7.74 -19.02 30.23
N LYS A 131 -7.92 -19.49 28.99
CA LYS A 131 -9.10 -20.28 28.61
C LYS A 131 -9.08 -21.67 29.26
N GLU A 132 -7.93 -22.33 29.25
CA GLU A 132 -7.76 -23.64 29.91
C GLU A 132 -8.07 -23.54 31.41
N MET A 133 -7.49 -22.56 32.10
CA MET A 133 -7.77 -22.31 33.52
C MET A 133 -9.25 -22.00 33.78
N LEU A 134 -9.90 -21.24 32.89
CA LEU A 134 -11.33 -20.95 33.00
C LEU A 134 -12.17 -22.22 32.84
N ASP A 135 -11.81 -23.10 31.91
CA ASP A 135 -12.52 -24.35 31.70
C ASP A 135 -12.30 -25.32 32.87
N GLU A 136 -11.08 -25.42 33.41
CA GLU A 136 -10.80 -26.14 34.66
C GLU A 136 -11.66 -25.61 35.82
N MET A 137 -11.75 -24.28 35.99
CA MET A 137 -12.61 -23.69 37.02
C MET A 137 -14.10 -24.00 36.81
N LYS A 138 -14.58 -24.03 35.57
CA LYS A 138 -15.97 -24.43 35.27
C LYS A 138 -16.18 -25.89 35.65
N THR A 139 -15.26 -26.79 35.29
CA THR A 139 -15.36 -28.21 35.66
C THR A 139 -15.35 -28.40 37.18
N LEU A 140 -14.50 -27.66 37.91
CA LEU A 140 -14.48 -27.68 39.37
C LEU A 140 -15.82 -27.20 39.94
N THR A 141 -16.36 -26.10 39.42
CA THR A 141 -17.65 -25.56 39.86
C THR A 141 -18.79 -26.54 39.61
N GLU A 142 -18.83 -27.17 38.44
CA GLU A 142 -19.81 -28.21 38.09
C GLU A 142 -19.71 -29.42 39.03
N VAL A 143 -18.50 -29.89 39.33
CA VAL A 143 -18.27 -30.98 40.28
C VAL A 143 -18.73 -30.61 41.69
N LEU A 144 -18.52 -29.36 42.12
CA LEU A 144 -18.95 -28.91 43.45
C LEU A 144 -20.46 -28.74 43.53
N LEU A 145 -21.09 -28.07 42.55
CA LEU A 145 -22.53 -27.83 42.52
C LEU A 145 -23.31 -29.13 42.29
N GLY A 146 -22.84 -29.98 41.38
CA GLY A 146 -23.44 -31.30 41.14
C GLY A 146 -23.30 -32.25 42.34
N LYS A 147 -22.36 -32.01 43.27
CA LYS A 147 -22.27 -32.74 44.55
C LYS A 147 -23.18 -32.20 45.62
N THR A 148 -23.57 -30.92 45.56
CA THR A 148 -24.50 -30.33 46.53
C THR A 148 -25.95 -30.71 46.27
N ASP A 149 -26.29 -31.15 45.06
CA ASP A 149 -27.66 -31.58 44.69
C ASP A 149 -27.98 -33.05 45.01
N VAL A 150 -27.01 -33.82 45.53
CA VAL A 150 -27.14 -35.27 45.79
C VAL A 150 -27.22 -35.61 47.30
N ASN A 151 -27.45 -34.61 48.16
CA ASN A 151 -27.67 -34.80 49.60
C ASN A 151 -28.96 -34.13 50.08
#